data_AF-A0A817QNF8-F1
#
_entry.id   AF-A0A817QNF8-F1
#
_cell.length_a   1.000
_cell.length_b   1.000
_cell.length_c   1.000
_cell.angle_alpha   90.00
_cell.angle_beta   90.00
_cell.angle_gamma   90.00
#
_symmetry.space_group_name_H-M   'P 1'
#
loop_
_entity.id
_entity.type
_entity.pdbx_description
1 polymer ?
#
loop_
_entity_poly.entity_id
_entity_poly.type
_entity_poly.pdbx_seq_one_letter_code
_entity_poly.pdbx_strand_id
1 'polypeptide(L)'
;MSTAGINGINILDLSDEILLAVINRLNMIDVLYSLVGVNQRFDRLVLDPLYIQHLDLMVESLLKNSFSVSKQVLDRICEEILPRINNKINKLIVDRYSMECVLRDVVYPQLYSLTLANFQRVTLLPYLTGDTKLRYLLTDQITHLNVHIIDEIITELDDENESNLFALILSMGKHLTDLTFNQWLCYKKSPISIFHMPLTSCISSTLIKLNIDVNTFDDCLYLLDGRLHSLSTLIINILKISAPLSNIDNTKQLPKLKCFSLITYLRTYFYDSLVVPLLCRMPNIEELTLCLSIIRTESTYIDGTHLYDEILIHMPQLNKFIFSINTLVFNKNVRINLPSNNDIQHSFSRRGYQQIGSYTHDKSTETGNICHVYSFPYEFHNFFYMTSHFQGGTYTLPMIIDLFLNMENVDSELSKHDWIQRCKALYNGIETKMKTLLEFEETYEIKESLRWLPDLHLYFLYLIKYVDNQISNGLFCIVFFLVDLYRQLEQEQTNNQYISTTTCYRGQCMSDDELKSLQESYNLNRNSLTNTCDNFYIIANTFLSTTSNRQTDLAGFSG
;
A
#
# COMPACT_ATOMS: atom_id res chain seq x y z
N MET A 1 -19.34 10.13 -53.39
CA MET A 1 -19.61 9.70 -52.01
C MET A 1 -18.95 10.71 -51.09
N SER A 2 -19.75 11.53 -50.42
CA SER A 2 -19.30 12.57 -49.50
C SER A 2 -18.86 11.95 -48.18
N THR A 3 -17.63 12.21 -47.75
CA THR A 3 -17.19 11.98 -46.38
C THR A 3 -17.93 12.97 -45.49
N ALA A 4 -18.97 12.50 -44.80
CA ALA A 4 -19.63 13.24 -43.74
C ALA A 4 -18.58 13.59 -42.67
N GLY A 5 -18.29 14.88 -42.52
CA GLY A 5 -17.35 15.39 -41.55
C GLY A 5 -17.82 15.08 -40.14
N ILE A 6 -17.00 14.36 -39.39
CA ILE A 6 -17.09 14.35 -37.93
C ILE A 6 -16.64 15.75 -37.50
N ASN A 7 -17.60 16.66 -37.33
CA ASN A 7 -17.34 17.94 -36.68
C ASN A 7 -16.98 17.64 -35.23
N GLY A 8 -15.68 17.55 -34.95
CA GLY A 8 -15.19 17.40 -33.58
C GLY A 8 -15.72 18.55 -32.74
N ILE A 9 -16.35 18.23 -31.61
CA ILE A 9 -16.80 19.23 -30.65
C ILE A 9 -15.56 20.02 -30.20
N ASN A 10 -15.58 21.34 -30.36
CA ASN A 10 -14.49 22.17 -29.84
C ASN A 10 -14.57 22.16 -28.32
N ILE A 11 -13.44 21.91 -27.65
CA ILE A 11 -13.38 21.92 -26.19
C ILE A 11 -13.85 23.27 -25.59
N LEU A 12 -13.70 24.36 -26.35
CA LEU A 12 -14.17 25.68 -25.97
C LEU A 12 -15.70 25.84 -26.04
N ASP A 13 -16.43 24.90 -26.65
CA ASP A 13 -17.89 24.89 -26.69
C ASP A 13 -18.52 24.17 -25.49
N LEU A 14 -17.72 23.42 -24.71
CA LEU A 14 -18.17 22.76 -23.50
C LEU A 14 -18.51 23.78 -22.41
N SER A 15 -19.40 23.45 -21.46
CA SER A 15 -19.70 24.33 -20.32
C SER A 15 -18.54 24.34 -19.30
N ASP A 16 -18.52 25.34 -18.42
CA ASP A 16 -17.47 25.45 -17.39
C ASP A 16 -17.50 24.25 -16.43
N GLU A 17 -18.68 23.71 -16.13
CA GLU A 17 -18.86 22.55 -15.25
C GLU A 17 -18.25 21.28 -15.86
N ILE A 18 -18.48 21.06 -17.16
CA ILE A 18 -17.92 19.90 -17.88
C ILE A 18 -16.39 20.04 -17.97
N LEU A 19 -15.89 21.24 -18.29
CA LEU A 19 -14.46 21.51 -18.34
C LEU A 19 -13.78 21.28 -17.00
N LEU A 20 -14.39 21.77 -15.91
CA LEU A 20 -13.86 21.57 -14.56
C LEU A 20 -13.88 20.08 -14.17
N ALA A 21 -14.93 19.35 -14.53
CA ALA A 21 -15.00 17.90 -14.30
C ALA A 21 -13.90 17.13 -15.04
N VAL A 22 -13.53 17.55 -16.26
CA VAL A 22 -12.41 16.99 -17.01
C VAL A 22 -11.08 17.38 -16.37
N ILE A 23 -10.87 18.68 -16.10
CA ILE A 23 -9.64 19.21 -15.50
C ILE A 23 -9.35 18.57 -14.14
N ASN A 24 -10.37 18.33 -13.31
CA ASN A 24 -10.24 17.67 -12.01
C ASN A 24 -9.79 16.20 -12.09
N ARG A 25 -9.81 15.58 -13.27
CA ARG A 25 -9.34 14.20 -13.49
C ARG A 25 -7.94 14.15 -14.09
N LEU A 26 -7.36 15.29 -14.45
CA LEU A 26 -6.02 15.38 -15.04
C LEU A 26 -4.96 15.64 -13.96
N ASN A 27 -3.72 15.29 -14.25
CA ASN A 27 -2.60 15.64 -13.40
C ASN A 27 -2.46 17.17 -13.33
N MET A 28 -2.31 17.70 -12.12
CA MET A 28 -2.32 19.15 -11.89
C MET A 28 -1.12 19.85 -12.54
N ILE A 29 0.06 19.21 -12.59
CA ILE A 29 1.24 19.77 -13.27
C ILE A 29 0.95 19.95 -14.76
N ASP A 30 0.37 18.93 -15.40
CA ASP A 30 0.02 18.99 -16.83
C ASP A 30 -1.02 20.07 -17.11
N VAL A 31 -2.02 20.21 -16.24
CA VAL A 31 -3.05 21.26 -16.34
C VAL A 31 -2.43 22.65 -16.22
N LEU A 32 -1.65 22.89 -15.16
CA LEU A 32 -1.03 24.20 -14.92
C LEU A 32 -0.08 24.57 -16.06
N TYR A 33 0.80 23.65 -16.45
CA TYR A 33 1.75 23.88 -17.53
C TYR A 33 1.04 24.06 -18.87
N SER A 34 0.04 23.24 -19.20
CA SER A 34 -0.51 23.21 -20.56
C SER A 34 -1.63 24.24 -20.79
N LEU A 35 -2.37 24.65 -19.76
CA LEU A 35 -3.56 25.49 -19.93
C LEU A 35 -3.38 26.94 -19.49
N VAL A 36 -2.49 27.21 -18.52
CA VAL A 36 -2.29 28.59 -18.02
C VAL A 36 -1.62 29.44 -19.10
N GLY A 37 -2.23 30.59 -19.39
CA GLY A 37 -1.81 31.54 -20.43
C GLY A 37 -2.26 31.17 -21.84
N VAL A 38 -2.90 30.01 -22.05
CA VAL A 38 -3.39 29.57 -23.37
C VAL A 38 -4.72 30.23 -23.73
N ASN A 39 -5.63 30.33 -22.77
CA ASN A 39 -6.95 30.93 -22.97
C ASN A 39 -7.45 31.56 -21.66
N GLN A 40 -8.05 32.76 -21.73
CA GLN A 40 -8.58 33.46 -20.55
C GLN A 40 -9.65 32.65 -19.81
N ARG A 41 -10.45 31.84 -20.53
CA ARG A 41 -11.44 30.96 -19.92
C ARG A 41 -10.78 29.84 -19.13
N PHE A 42 -9.71 29.24 -19.64
CA PHE A 42 -8.94 28.25 -18.89
C PHE A 42 -8.22 28.86 -17.71
N ASP A 43 -7.63 30.05 -17.84
CA ASP A 43 -7.04 30.77 -16.70
C ASP A 43 -8.06 30.99 -15.58
N ARG A 44 -9.30 31.36 -15.92
CA ARG A 44 -10.37 31.54 -14.94
C ARG A 44 -10.67 30.24 -14.18
N LEU A 45 -10.71 29.11 -14.88
CA LEU A 45 -11.04 27.81 -14.29
C LEU A 45 -9.85 27.22 -13.50
N VAL A 46 -8.66 27.23 -14.08
CA VAL A 46 -7.45 26.61 -13.53
C VAL A 46 -6.84 27.44 -12.39
N LEU A 47 -7.03 28.76 -12.37
CA LEU A 47 -6.55 29.63 -11.28
C LEU A 47 -7.66 29.95 -10.26
N ASP A 48 -8.80 29.27 -10.36
CA ASP A 48 -9.90 29.37 -9.40
C ASP A 48 -9.44 28.85 -8.04
N PRO A 49 -9.64 29.61 -6.93
CA PRO A 49 -9.22 29.19 -5.60
C PRO A 49 -9.69 27.78 -5.20
N LEU A 50 -10.86 27.32 -5.66
CA LEU A 50 -11.38 26.00 -5.32
C LEU A 50 -10.54 24.87 -5.92
N TYR A 51 -9.91 25.11 -7.08
CA TYR A 51 -9.03 24.15 -7.73
C TYR A 51 -7.62 24.18 -7.12
N ILE A 52 -7.03 25.37 -6.95
CA ILE A 52 -5.62 25.53 -6.57
C ILE A 52 -5.33 25.56 -5.06
N GLN A 53 -6.37 25.58 -4.21
CA GLN A 53 -6.19 25.51 -2.75
C GLN A 53 -5.35 24.30 -2.30
N HIS A 54 -5.37 23.23 -3.11
CA HIS A 54 -4.59 22.03 -2.94
C HIS A 54 -3.67 21.85 -4.14
N LEU A 55 -2.43 22.34 -4.02
CA LEU A 55 -1.45 22.24 -5.08
C LEU A 55 -0.66 20.94 -4.92
N ASP A 56 -0.85 20.00 -5.86
CA ASP A 56 -0.08 18.76 -5.93
C ASP A 56 0.93 18.83 -7.08
N LEU A 57 2.22 18.86 -6.73
CA LEU A 57 3.35 18.86 -7.67
C LEU A 57 4.09 17.52 -7.68
N MET A 58 3.45 16.46 -7.21
CA MET A 58 3.95 15.10 -7.35
C MET A 58 3.75 14.60 -8.78
N VAL A 59 4.80 14.04 -9.36
CA VAL A 59 4.65 13.14 -10.51
C VAL A 59 4.44 11.74 -9.95
N GLU A 60 3.22 11.23 -10.08
CA GLU A 60 2.95 9.82 -9.83
C GLU A 60 3.73 8.99 -10.85
N SER A 61 4.91 8.54 -10.45
CA SER A 61 5.65 7.58 -11.24
C SER A 61 5.09 6.19 -10.99
N LEU A 62 4.37 5.65 -11.97
CA LEU A 62 3.85 4.28 -11.97
C LEU A 62 4.97 3.21 -11.95
N LEU A 63 6.23 3.62 -12.14
CA LEU A 63 7.43 2.79 -12.06
C LEU A 63 8.32 3.36 -10.96
N LYS A 64 8.94 2.51 -10.12
CA LYS A 64 9.95 2.91 -9.10
C LYS A 64 11.13 3.73 -9.66
N ASN A 65 11.23 3.87 -10.98
CA ASN A 65 12.08 4.85 -11.63
C ASN A 65 11.34 6.19 -11.68
N SER A 66 11.50 7.00 -10.62
CA SER A 66 10.91 8.33 -10.51
C SER A 66 11.19 9.16 -11.76
N PHE A 67 10.19 9.35 -12.62
CA PHE A 67 10.26 10.44 -13.59
C PHE A 67 10.10 11.74 -12.81
N SER A 68 11.17 12.54 -12.75
CA SER A 68 11.06 13.90 -12.26
C SER A 68 10.30 14.73 -13.28
N VAL A 69 9.50 15.69 -12.82
CA VAL A 69 8.98 16.75 -13.69
C VAL A 69 10.18 17.33 -14.44
N SER A 70 10.06 17.50 -15.75
CA SER A 70 11.16 18.11 -16.50
C SER A 70 11.45 19.49 -15.91
N LYS A 71 12.73 19.84 -15.81
CA LYS A 71 13.14 21.12 -15.21
C LYS A 71 12.44 22.30 -15.87
N GLN A 72 12.27 22.27 -17.19
CA GLN A 72 11.55 23.31 -17.95
C GLN A 72 10.10 23.51 -17.49
N VAL A 73 9.38 22.41 -17.17
CA VAL A 73 8.01 22.48 -16.68
C VAL A 73 7.98 23.08 -15.27
N LEU A 74 8.89 22.66 -14.38
CA LEU A 74 9.01 23.22 -13.03
C LEU A 74 9.39 24.69 -13.05
N ASP A 75 10.38 25.08 -13.86
CA ASP A 75 10.84 26.47 -13.98
C ASP A 75 9.67 27.36 -14.40
N ARG A 76 8.90 26.95 -15.41
CA ARG A 76 7.71 27.70 -15.84
C ARG A 76 6.65 27.80 -14.74
N ILE A 77 6.35 26.70 -14.05
CA ILE A 77 5.39 26.72 -12.93
C ILE A 77 5.88 27.69 -11.84
N CYS A 78 7.17 27.64 -11.49
CA CYS A 78 7.72 28.43 -10.40
C CYS A 78 7.85 29.92 -10.74
N GLU A 79 8.26 30.25 -11.97
CA GLU A 79 8.53 31.63 -12.38
C GLU A 79 7.27 32.36 -12.87
N GLU A 80 6.36 31.67 -13.57
CA GLU A 80 5.20 32.31 -14.20
C GLU A 80 3.89 32.09 -13.43
N ILE A 81 3.68 30.88 -12.88
CA ILE A 81 2.37 30.47 -12.38
C ILE A 81 2.26 30.69 -10.88
N LEU A 82 3.21 30.17 -10.08
CA LEU A 82 3.19 30.28 -8.62
C LEU A 82 3.02 31.72 -8.12
N PRO A 83 3.68 32.76 -8.67
CA PRO A 83 3.48 34.14 -8.22
C PRO A 83 2.04 34.64 -8.38
N ARG A 84 1.25 34.04 -9.29
CA ARG A 84 -0.15 34.39 -9.52
C ARG A 84 -1.12 33.69 -8.56
N ILE A 85 -0.68 32.62 -7.90
CA ILE A 85 -1.54 31.72 -7.12
C ILE A 85 -1.08 31.45 -5.68
N ASN A 86 0.13 31.82 -5.31
CA ASN A 86 0.74 31.53 -4.00
C ASN A 86 -0.12 31.94 -2.79
N ASN A 87 -0.86 33.05 -2.90
CA ASN A 87 -1.73 33.57 -1.86
C ASN A 87 -3.04 32.78 -1.69
N LYS A 88 -3.35 31.87 -2.61
CA LYS A 88 -4.55 31.02 -2.62
C LYS A 88 -4.23 29.55 -2.31
N ILE A 89 -2.95 29.20 -2.08
CA ILE A 89 -2.54 27.82 -1.79
C ILE A 89 -2.54 27.62 -0.27
N ASN A 90 -3.29 26.61 0.18
CA ASN A 90 -3.47 26.28 1.59
C ASN A 90 -2.86 24.91 1.93
N LYS A 91 -2.79 24.01 0.94
CA LYS A 91 -2.15 22.70 1.01
C LYS A 91 -1.18 22.55 -0.16
N LEU A 92 0.03 22.09 0.14
CA LEU A 92 1.08 21.87 -0.85
C LEU A 92 1.63 20.45 -0.71
N ILE A 93 1.71 19.72 -1.82
CA ILE A 93 2.38 18.43 -1.91
C ILE A 93 3.57 18.60 -2.85
N VAL A 94 4.77 18.25 -2.37
CA VAL A 94 6.03 18.34 -3.12
C VAL A 94 6.86 17.09 -2.91
N ASP A 95 7.64 16.75 -3.93
CA ASP A 95 8.71 15.76 -3.85
C ASP A 95 10.09 16.43 -3.66
N ARG A 96 11.13 15.60 -3.56
CA ARG A 96 12.51 16.08 -3.43
C ARG A 96 12.96 17.03 -4.55
N TYR A 97 12.42 16.88 -5.76
CA TYR A 97 12.87 17.63 -6.93
C TYR A 97 12.16 18.98 -7.05
N SER A 98 10.86 18.99 -6.78
CA SER A 98 10.01 20.19 -6.84
C SER A 98 10.19 21.08 -5.63
N MET A 99 10.43 20.53 -4.43
CA MET A 99 10.53 21.30 -3.20
C MET A 99 11.55 22.43 -3.28
N GLU A 100 12.74 22.17 -3.82
CA GLU A 100 13.80 23.18 -3.92
C GLU A 100 13.42 24.37 -4.79
N CYS A 101 12.65 24.16 -5.86
CA CYS A 101 12.21 25.25 -6.74
C CYS A 101 11.00 25.97 -6.13
N VAL A 102 10.05 25.21 -5.61
CA VAL A 102 8.76 25.69 -5.12
C VAL A 102 8.92 26.49 -3.83
N LEU A 103 9.77 26.05 -2.91
CA LEU A 103 9.98 26.70 -1.62
C LEU A 103 11.12 27.73 -1.62
N ARG A 104 11.77 28.02 -2.76
CA ARG A 104 12.93 28.94 -2.79
C ARG A 104 12.54 30.38 -2.51
N ASP A 105 11.74 30.95 -3.41
CA ASP A 105 11.50 32.40 -3.46
C ASP A 105 10.02 32.76 -3.28
N VAL A 106 9.13 31.76 -3.28
CA VAL A 106 7.68 31.96 -3.20
C VAL A 106 7.23 32.01 -1.73
N VAL A 107 6.47 33.05 -1.38
CA VAL A 107 5.80 33.17 -0.07
C VAL A 107 4.39 32.62 -0.18
N TYR A 108 4.04 31.67 0.68
CA TYR A 108 2.71 31.09 0.74
C TYR A 108 1.99 31.53 2.02
N PRO A 109 1.31 32.67 2.06
CA PRO A 109 0.78 33.22 3.31
C PRO A 109 -0.36 32.40 3.95
N GLN A 110 -1.04 31.54 3.18
CA GLN A 110 -2.18 30.74 3.64
C GLN A 110 -1.87 29.25 3.80
N LEU A 111 -0.63 28.83 3.56
CA LEU A 111 -0.21 27.43 3.60
C LEU A 111 -0.20 26.89 5.03
N TYR A 112 -1.14 26.01 5.37
CA TYR A 112 -1.17 25.39 6.69
C TYR A 112 -0.86 23.89 6.65
N SER A 113 -0.92 23.27 5.46
CA SER A 113 -0.67 21.85 5.25
C SER A 113 0.46 21.62 4.25
N LEU A 114 1.44 20.81 4.61
CA LEU A 114 2.56 20.45 3.75
C LEU A 114 2.72 18.94 3.71
N THR A 115 2.84 18.37 2.51
CA THR A 115 3.22 16.98 2.30
C THR A 115 4.57 16.92 1.58
N LEU A 116 5.54 16.28 2.23
CA LEU A 116 6.86 15.99 1.68
C LEU A 116 6.87 14.51 1.30
N ALA A 117 6.76 14.20 0.01
CA ALA A 117 6.69 12.82 -0.46
C ALA A 117 7.96 12.40 -1.20
N ASN A 118 8.28 11.10 -1.15
CA ASN A 118 9.44 10.51 -1.81
C ASN A 118 10.80 11.13 -1.41
N PHE A 119 10.97 11.47 -0.13
CA PHE A 119 12.23 12.01 0.39
C PHE A 119 13.14 10.91 0.92
N GLN A 120 14.44 11.03 0.68
CA GLN A 120 15.45 10.29 1.43
C GLN A 120 15.82 11.08 2.68
N ARG A 121 16.10 10.42 3.81
CA ARG A 121 16.48 11.09 5.06
C ARG A 121 17.68 12.03 4.87
N VAL A 122 18.71 11.54 4.17
CA VAL A 122 19.95 12.29 3.91
C VAL A 122 19.71 13.57 3.11
N THR A 123 18.68 13.60 2.27
CA THR A 123 18.29 14.77 1.49
C THR A 123 17.48 15.75 2.32
N LEU A 124 16.55 15.26 3.15
CA LEU A 124 15.65 16.12 3.93
C LEU A 124 16.34 16.77 5.13
N LEU A 125 17.29 16.07 5.77
CA LEU A 125 17.93 16.55 7.00
C LEU A 125 18.64 17.91 6.85
N PRO A 126 19.42 18.20 5.79
CA PRO A 126 20.00 19.52 5.55
C PRO A 126 18.95 20.64 5.48
N TYR A 127 17.77 20.37 4.93
CA TYR A 127 16.70 21.37 4.84
C TYR A 127 16.12 21.72 6.21
N LEU A 128 16.03 20.75 7.11
CA LEU A 128 15.46 20.97 8.44
C LEU A 128 16.48 21.56 9.43
N THR A 129 17.75 21.19 9.29
CA THR A 129 18.83 21.68 10.17
C THR A 129 19.41 23.01 9.72
N GLY A 130 19.37 23.31 8.42
CA GLY A 130 19.84 24.56 7.83
C GLY A 130 18.92 25.76 8.07
N ASP A 131 19.35 26.91 7.57
CA ASP A 131 18.55 28.14 7.53
C ASP A 131 17.75 28.18 6.22
N THR A 132 16.71 27.35 6.13
CA THR A 132 15.92 27.18 4.89
C THR A 132 14.48 27.63 5.06
N LYS A 133 13.83 27.98 3.95
CA LYS A 133 12.41 28.34 3.93
C LYS A 133 11.52 27.24 4.49
N LEU A 134 11.86 25.97 4.24
CA LEU A 134 11.14 24.82 4.79
C LEU A 134 11.13 24.89 6.33
N ARG A 135 12.29 25.15 6.94
CA ARG A 135 12.40 25.25 8.40
C ARG A 135 11.51 26.36 8.97
N TYR A 136 11.51 27.53 8.35
CA TYR A 136 10.64 28.64 8.77
C TYR A 136 9.16 28.28 8.66
N LEU A 137 8.74 27.70 7.53
CA LEU A 137 7.36 27.27 7.32
C LEU A 137 6.93 26.27 8.41
N LEU A 138 7.76 25.27 8.69
CA LEU A 138 7.49 24.26 9.71
C LEU A 138 7.44 24.83 11.13
N THR A 139 8.23 25.86 11.41
CA THR A 139 8.30 26.45 12.75
C THR A 139 7.09 27.34 13.04
N ASP A 140 6.67 28.13 12.05
CA ASP A 140 5.75 29.25 12.28
C ASP A 140 4.36 29.07 11.67
N GLN A 141 4.21 28.22 10.65
CA GLN A 141 3.00 28.25 9.81
C GLN A 141 2.30 26.89 9.65
N ILE A 142 3.07 25.81 9.51
CA ILE A 142 2.49 24.50 9.23
C ILE A 142 1.85 23.91 10.49
N THR A 143 0.57 23.56 10.35
CA THR A 143 -0.22 22.87 11.38
C THR A 143 -0.45 21.40 11.04
N HIS A 144 -0.39 21.05 9.74
CA HIS A 144 -0.55 19.69 9.24
C HIS A 144 0.66 19.31 8.39
N LEU A 145 1.45 18.34 8.85
CA LEU A 145 2.62 17.88 8.13
C LEU A 145 2.48 16.40 7.81
N ASN A 146 2.74 16.04 6.55
CA ASN A 146 2.89 14.67 6.12
C ASN A 146 4.29 14.48 5.53
N VAL A 147 5.04 13.49 6.01
CA VAL A 147 6.39 13.18 5.55
C VAL A 147 6.43 11.71 5.16
N HIS A 148 6.75 11.43 3.90
CA HIS A 148 6.97 10.08 3.39
C HIS A 148 8.44 9.91 3.03
N ILE A 149 9.12 9.08 3.82
CA ILE A 149 10.53 8.74 3.63
C ILE A 149 10.66 7.44 2.85
N ILE A 150 11.37 7.52 1.73
CA ILE A 150 11.80 6.39 0.91
C ILE A 150 13.31 6.30 1.02
N ASP A 151 13.78 5.62 2.07
CA ASP A 151 15.16 5.20 2.13
C ASP A 151 15.28 3.91 1.31
N GLU A 152 16.17 3.89 0.32
CA GLU A 152 16.56 2.63 -0.33
C GLU A 152 17.21 1.73 0.72
N ILE A 153 17.25 0.41 0.49
CA ILE A 153 17.96 -0.52 1.36
C ILE A 153 19.46 -0.16 1.29
N ILE A 154 19.90 0.80 2.11
CA ILE A 154 21.30 1.17 2.22
C ILE A 154 21.99 -0.06 2.80
N THR A 155 22.78 -0.73 1.97
CA THR A 155 23.39 -2.01 2.33
C THR A 155 24.44 -1.84 3.42
N GLU A 156 25.06 -0.66 3.53
CA GLU A 156 26.16 -0.40 4.45
C GLU A 156 26.20 1.11 4.72
N LEU A 157 25.95 1.53 5.96
CA LEU A 157 26.55 2.72 6.59
C LEU A 157 26.17 2.74 8.07
N ASP A 158 27.14 2.40 8.90
CA ASP A 158 27.19 2.70 10.32
C ASP A 158 27.35 4.21 10.48
N ASP A 159 26.31 4.89 10.97
CA ASP A 159 26.52 6.14 11.70
C ASP A 159 25.57 6.20 12.90
N GLU A 160 26.16 6.24 14.10
CA GLU A 160 25.48 6.52 15.38
C GLU A 160 25.00 7.99 15.47
N ASN A 161 25.34 8.82 14.48
CA ASN A 161 25.02 10.25 14.41
C ASN A 161 23.82 10.60 13.52
N GLU A 162 23.05 9.62 13.04
CA GLU A 162 21.84 9.93 12.30
C GLU A 162 20.85 10.67 13.20
N SER A 163 20.76 11.99 12.99
CA SER A 163 19.81 12.85 13.65
C SER A 163 18.41 12.30 13.42
N ASN A 164 17.71 11.97 14.52
CA ASN A 164 16.35 11.46 14.47
C ASN A 164 15.46 12.51 13.80
N LEU A 165 15.13 12.30 12.53
CA LEU A 165 14.39 13.23 11.70
C LEU A 165 13.03 13.59 12.32
N PHE A 166 12.36 12.57 12.88
CA PHE A 166 11.10 12.73 13.60
C PHE A 166 11.27 13.63 14.82
N ALA A 167 12.34 13.43 15.60
CA ALA A 167 12.68 14.27 16.74
C ALA A 167 12.85 15.74 16.36
N LEU A 168 13.56 15.99 15.25
CA LEU A 168 13.81 17.33 14.74
C LEU A 168 12.50 18.02 14.34
N ILE A 169 11.64 17.32 13.58
CA ILE A 169 10.32 17.82 13.17
C ILE A 169 9.48 18.21 14.39
N LEU A 170 9.38 17.33 15.39
CA LEU A 170 8.62 17.61 16.62
C LEU A 170 9.17 18.82 17.39
N SER A 171 10.50 18.99 17.42
CA SER A 171 11.12 20.12 18.12
C SER A 171 10.87 21.46 17.42
N MET A 172 10.63 21.45 16.12
CA MET A 172 10.38 22.65 15.32
C MET A 172 8.91 23.06 15.29
N GLY A 173 8.00 22.09 15.19
CA GLY A 173 6.58 22.31 14.94
C GLY A 173 5.80 22.86 16.14
N LYS A 174 5.97 24.16 16.47
CA LYS A 174 5.26 24.83 17.57
C LYS A 174 3.74 24.88 17.41
N HIS A 175 3.27 24.85 16.17
CA HIS A 175 1.86 24.89 15.79
C HIS A 175 1.37 23.57 15.19
N LEU A 176 2.21 22.53 15.19
CA LEU A 176 1.91 21.27 14.55
C LEU A 176 0.83 20.52 15.35
N THR A 177 -0.32 20.29 14.71
CA THR A 177 -1.48 19.60 15.30
C THR A 177 -1.71 18.21 14.72
N ASP A 178 -1.36 18.00 13.45
CA ASP A 178 -1.45 16.70 12.76
C ASP A 178 -0.09 16.40 12.11
N LEU A 179 0.49 15.27 12.49
CA LEU A 179 1.73 14.75 11.91
C LEU A 179 1.49 13.35 11.38
N THR A 180 1.74 13.14 10.09
CA THR A 180 1.94 11.82 9.50
C THR A 180 3.41 11.67 9.13
N PHE A 181 4.06 10.65 9.68
CA PHE A 181 5.46 10.34 9.43
C PHE A 181 5.56 8.87 9.01
N ASN A 182 5.51 8.67 7.70
CA ASN A 182 5.61 7.35 7.11
C ASN A 182 7.06 7.14 6.63
N GLN A 183 7.61 5.98 6.95
CA GLN A 183 8.91 5.57 6.49
C GLN A 183 8.81 4.13 6.00
N TRP A 184 9.35 3.87 4.81
CA TRP A 184 9.53 2.50 4.37
C TRP A 184 10.42 1.75 5.37
N LEU A 185 9.78 0.82 6.08
CA LEU A 185 10.37 0.07 7.18
C LEU A 185 11.43 -0.89 6.63
N CYS A 186 12.69 -0.46 6.64
CA CYS A 186 13.82 -1.33 6.33
C CYS A 186 14.19 -2.20 7.54
N TYR A 187 14.39 -3.50 7.29
CA TYR A 187 14.61 -4.56 8.29
C TYR A 187 15.81 -4.40 9.23
N LYS A 188 16.68 -3.40 9.03
CA LYS A 188 18.03 -3.42 9.64
C LYS A 188 18.28 -2.48 10.82
N LYS A 189 17.53 -1.39 11.03
CA LYS A 189 17.73 -0.50 12.20
C LYS A 189 16.52 0.40 12.44
N SER A 190 16.10 0.61 13.70
CA SER A 190 15.09 1.64 14.04
C SER A 190 15.65 3.03 13.75
N PRO A 191 15.12 3.77 12.75
CA PRO A 191 15.56 5.13 12.49
C PRO A 191 15.02 6.12 13.52
N ILE A 192 14.01 5.70 14.26
CA ILE A 192 13.32 6.49 15.26
C ILE A 192 13.81 5.99 16.62
N SER A 193 15.06 6.28 16.96
CA SER A 193 15.49 6.12 18.36
C SER A 193 14.89 7.27 19.18
N ILE A 194 13.60 7.13 19.52
CA ILE A 194 12.92 8.04 20.47
C ILE A 194 13.58 7.94 21.85
N PHE A 195 14.26 6.83 22.11
CA PHE A 195 15.04 6.56 23.31
C PHE A 195 16.02 7.70 23.65
N HIS A 196 16.65 8.32 22.64
CA HIS A 196 17.63 9.40 22.83
C HIS A 196 17.05 10.80 22.77
N MET A 197 15.73 10.97 22.61
CA MET A 197 15.12 12.29 22.65
C MET A 197 15.06 12.81 24.10
N PRO A 198 15.73 13.93 24.44
CA PRO A 198 15.56 14.55 25.75
C PRO A 198 14.08 14.95 25.93
N LEU A 199 13.50 14.63 27.09
CA LEU A 199 12.11 14.96 27.46
C LEU A 199 11.73 16.43 27.22
N THR A 200 12.72 17.32 27.17
CA THR A 200 12.56 18.76 26.96
C THR A 200 12.43 19.18 25.48
N SER A 201 12.66 18.32 24.49
CA SER A 201 12.55 18.70 23.07
C SER A 201 11.15 18.51 22.48
N CYS A 202 10.27 17.72 23.12
CA CYS A 202 8.88 17.50 22.70
C CYS A 202 7.86 18.45 23.37
N ILE A 203 8.30 19.61 23.90
CA ILE A 203 7.45 20.56 24.64
C ILE A 203 6.35 21.20 23.76
N SER A 204 6.36 20.97 22.44
CA SER A 204 5.26 21.39 21.56
C SER A 204 4.00 20.55 21.78
N SER A 205 3.26 20.96 22.80
CA SER A 205 1.99 20.41 23.29
C SER A 205 0.81 20.52 22.31
N THR A 206 1.01 20.92 21.06
CA THR A 206 -0.11 21.14 20.12
C THR A 206 -0.48 19.89 19.33
N LEU A 207 0.36 18.85 19.33
CA LEU A 207 0.10 17.64 18.54
C LEU A 207 -1.12 16.89 19.08
N ILE A 208 -2.17 16.85 18.26
CA ILE A 208 -3.46 16.20 18.56
C ILE A 208 -3.53 14.84 17.86
N LYS A 209 -2.97 14.75 16.65
CA LYS A 209 -2.97 13.54 15.83
C LYS A 209 -1.57 13.18 15.37
N LEU A 210 -1.20 11.91 15.56
CA LEU A 210 0.05 11.33 15.09
C LEU A 210 -0.25 10.04 14.33
N ASN A 211 0.25 9.93 13.11
CA ASN A 211 0.37 8.69 12.36
C ASN A 211 1.86 8.43 12.10
N ILE A 212 2.37 7.29 12.52
CA ILE A 212 3.81 7.03 12.49
C ILE A 212 4.13 5.56 12.23
N ASP A 213 5.13 5.36 11.38
CA ASP A 213 5.76 4.06 11.18
C ASP A 213 6.87 3.87 12.21
N VAL A 214 6.85 2.78 12.98
CA VAL A 214 7.87 2.45 14.00
C VAL A 214 8.45 1.06 13.78
N ASN A 215 9.70 0.86 14.19
CA ASN A 215 10.38 -0.43 13.99
C ASN A 215 10.19 -1.39 15.16
N THR A 216 10.13 -0.88 16.40
CA THR A 216 10.05 -1.72 17.60
C THR A 216 8.87 -1.34 18.50
N PHE A 217 8.49 -2.28 19.38
CA PHE A 217 7.43 -2.04 20.36
C PHE A 217 7.83 -1.00 21.41
N ASP A 218 9.12 -0.90 21.73
CA ASP A 218 9.64 0.13 22.65
C ASP A 218 9.39 1.54 22.10
N ASP A 219 9.56 1.75 20.80
CA ASP A 219 9.27 3.03 20.14
C ASP A 219 7.80 3.44 20.34
N CYS A 220 6.87 2.46 20.23
CA CYS A 220 5.46 2.65 20.54
C CYS A 220 5.25 3.07 22.01
N LEU A 221 5.90 2.38 22.95
CA LEU A 221 5.80 2.72 24.38
C LEU A 221 6.35 4.11 24.71
N TYR A 222 7.43 4.55 24.04
CA TYR A 222 7.99 5.90 24.23
C TYR A 222 7.06 7.01 23.75
N LEU A 223 6.28 6.78 22.69
CA LEU A 223 5.26 7.74 22.24
C LEU A 223 4.11 7.89 23.26
N LEU A 224 3.97 6.90 24.13
CA LEU A 224 2.89 6.75 25.10
C LEU A 224 3.32 7.05 26.55
N ASP A 225 4.52 7.58 26.77
CA ASP A 225 5.04 7.83 28.12
C ASP A 225 4.51 9.13 28.78
N GLY A 226 3.62 9.84 28.07
CA GLY A 226 2.96 11.07 28.52
C GLY A 226 3.59 12.36 28.01
N ARG A 227 4.70 12.30 27.25
CA ARG A 227 5.30 13.50 26.60
C ARG A 227 4.31 14.23 25.67
N LEU A 228 3.52 13.47 24.91
CA LEU A 228 2.53 14.00 23.96
C LEU A 228 1.15 14.16 24.62
N HIS A 229 1.05 15.05 25.61
CA HIS A 229 -0.14 15.16 26.47
C HIS A 229 -1.40 15.76 25.83
N SER A 230 -1.35 16.24 24.58
CA SER A 230 -2.53 16.69 23.84
C SER A 230 -2.99 15.69 22.78
N LEU A 231 -2.26 14.58 22.63
CA LEU A 231 -2.54 13.55 21.65
C LEU A 231 -3.88 12.89 21.95
N SER A 232 -4.84 13.05 21.04
CA SER A 232 -6.13 12.36 21.08
C SER A 232 -6.20 11.21 20.07
N THR A 233 -5.38 11.24 19.03
CA THR A 233 -5.38 10.24 17.95
C THR A 233 -3.96 9.76 17.69
N LEU A 234 -3.74 8.45 17.80
CA LEU A 234 -2.45 7.81 17.55
C LEU A 234 -2.62 6.60 16.63
N ILE A 235 -1.97 6.63 15.49
CA ILE A 235 -1.91 5.55 14.51
C ILE A 235 -0.46 5.08 14.44
N ILE A 236 -0.23 3.81 14.73
CA ILE A 236 1.09 3.20 14.75
C ILE A 236 1.12 2.05 13.75
N ASN A 237 1.99 2.17 12.75
CA ASN A 237 2.32 1.04 11.89
C ASN A 237 3.68 0.50 12.36
N ILE A 238 3.67 -0.69 12.95
CA ILE A 238 4.86 -1.31 13.50
C ILE A 238 5.37 -2.42 12.58
N LEU A 239 6.65 -2.38 12.24
CA LEU A 239 7.26 -3.47 11.46
C LEU A 239 7.13 -4.79 12.21
N LYS A 240 7.64 -4.83 13.45
CA LYS A 240 7.72 -6.05 14.25
C LYS A 240 7.52 -5.75 15.72
N ILE A 241 6.60 -6.49 16.34
CA ILE A 241 6.50 -6.54 17.80
C ILE A 241 7.43 -7.67 18.28
N SER A 242 8.53 -7.29 18.93
CA SER A 242 9.48 -8.18 19.60
C SER A 242 9.49 -7.92 21.10
N ALA A 243 10.13 -8.80 21.88
CA ALA A 243 10.36 -8.59 23.29
C ALA A 243 10.99 -7.18 23.53
N PRO A 244 10.49 -6.44 24.52
CA PRO A 244 10.99 -5.09 24.81
C PRO A 244 12.46 -5.17 25.21
N LEU A 245 13.24 -4.20 24.77
CA LEU A 245 14.64 -4.06 25.16
C LEU A 245 14.78 -3.23 26.44
N SER A 246 13.77 -2.41 26.74
CA SER A 246 13.78 -1.47 27.86
C SER A 246 12.70 -1.77 28.90
N ASN A 247 13.06 -1.60 30.18
CA ASN A 247 12.13 -1.66 31.31
C ASN A 247 11.32 -0.35 31.41
N ILE A 248 10.59 0.01 30.35
CA ILE A 248 9.71 1.17 30.38
C ILE A 248 8.61 0.89 31.38
N ASP A 249 8.38 1.85 32.29
CA ASP A 249 7.32 1.77 33.28
C ASP A 249 5.95 1.75 32.59
N ASN A 250 5.40 0.54 32.49
CA ASN A 250 4.15 0.26 31.83
C ASN A 250 2.92 0.55 32.71
N THR A 251 3.04 1.36 33.77
CA THR A 251 1.93 1.60 34.71
C THR A 251 1.16 2.91 34.46
N LYS A 252 1.70 3.85 33.67
CA LYS A 252 1.02 5.13 33.43
C LYS A 252 -0.19 4.96 32.52
N GLN A 253 -1.34 5.48 32.95
CA GLN A 253 -2.56 5.59 32.13
C GLN A 253 -2.44 6.76 31.14
N LEU A 254 -3.13 6.64 30.01
CA LEU A 254 -3.16 7.63 28.92
C LEU A 254 -4.54 8.28 28.84
N PRO A 255 -4.88 9.23 29.74
CA PRO A 255 -6.27 9.61 29.96
C PRO A 255 -6.94 10.37 28.80
N LYS A 256 -6.18 10.92 27.84
CA LYS A 256 -6.70 11.77 26.75
C LYS A 256 -6.77 11.11 25.38
N LEU A 257 -6.16 9.93 25.22
CA LEU A 257 -6.16 9.23 23.94
C LEU A 257 -7.58 8.68 23.69
N LYS A 258 -8.19 9.09 22.58
CA LYS A 258 -9.55 8.69 22.17
C LYS A 258 -9.53 7.72 20.99
N CYS A 259 -8.57 7.86 20.09
CA CYS A 259 -8.43 7.03 18.92
C CYS A 259 -7.05 6.37 18.91
N PHE A 260 -7.01 5.04 18.80
CA PHE A 260 -5.78 4.28 18.73
C PHE A 260 -5.84 3.26 17.59
N SER A 261 -4.79 3.21 16.78
CA SER A 261 -4.62 2.22 15.74
C SER A 261 -3.27 1.54 15.87
N LEU A 262 -3.26 0.21 15.87
CA LEU A 262 -2.05 -0.61 15.88
C LEU A 262 -2.07 -1.56 14.68
N ILE A 263 -1.15 -1.35 13.75
CA ILE A 263 -1.05 -2.09 12.50
C ILE A 263 0.32 -2.77 12.47
N THR A 264 0.36 -4.10 12.42
CA THR A 264 1.61 -4.87 12.38
C THR A 264 1.88 -5.41 10.98
N TYR A 265 3.06 -5.15 10.42
CA TYR A 265 3.44 -5.71 9.11
C TYR A 265 3.93 -7.15 9.21
N LEU A 266 4.71 -7.47 10.25
CA LEU A 266 5.24 -8.80 10.51
C LEU A 266 4.48 -9.51 11.62
N ARG A 267 4.58 -10.84 11.58
CA ARG A 267 4.03 -11.72 12.61
C ARG A 267 4.69 -11.51 13.97
N THR A 268 3.90 -11.58 15.04
CA THR A 268 4.39 -11.49 16.43
C THR A 268 3.97 -12.67 17.30
N TYR A 269 4.85 -13.07 18.23
CA TYR A 269 4.56 -14.03 19.31
C TYR A 269 4.13 -13.34 20.62
N PHE A 270 4.11 -12.01 20.65
CA PHE A 270 4.00 -11.23 21.87
C PHE A 270 2.63 -10.56 22.02
N TYR A 271 1.58 -11.18 21.49
CA TYR A 271 0.22 -10.66 21.59
C TYR A 271 -0.24 -10.60 23.06
N ASP A 272 -0.19 -11.72 23.78
CA ASP A 272 -0.67 -11.79 25.17
C ASP A 272 0.25 -11.03 26.14
N SER A 273 1.56 -10.99 25.87
CA SER A 273 2.54 -10.39 26.79
C SER A 273 2.76 -8.89 26.57
N LEU A 274 2.49 -8.34 25.38
CA LEU A 274 2.75 -6.94 25.06
C LEU A 274 1.51 -6.21 24.53
N VAL A 275 0.80 -6.78 23.55
CA VAL A 275 -0.35 -6.10 22.92
C VAL A 275 -1.53 -5.98 23.87
N VAL A 276 -1.95 -7.09 24.49
CA VAL A 276 -3.08 -7.09 25.43
C VAL A 276 -2.84 -6.13 26.61
N PRO A 277 -1.70 -6.20 27.34
CA PRO A 277 -1.45 -5.28 28.45
C PRO A 277 -1.39 -3.81 28.03
N LEU A 278 -0.89 -3.51 26.82
CA LEU A 278 -0.88 -2.14 26.30
C LEU A 278 -2.30 -1.62 26.10
N LEU A 279 -3.16 -2.40 25.44
CA LEU A 279 -4.54 -2.01 25.14
C LEU A 279 -5.37 -1.85 26.41
N CYS A 280 -5.20 -2.73 27.41
CA CYS A 280 -5.90 -2.63 28.70
C CYS A 280 -5.58 -1.35 29.50
N ARG A 281 -4.51 -0.63 29.14
CA ARG A 281 -4.14 0.67 29.77
C ARG A 281 -4.83 1.88 29.15
N MET A 282 -5.67 1.67 28.13
CA MET A 282 -6.33 2.73 27.38
C MET A 282 -7.86 2.67 27.55
N PRO A 283 -8.40 2.80 28.77
CA PRO A 283 -9.83 2.60 29.03
C PRO A 283 -10.74 3.68 28.42
N ASN A 284 -10.18 4.82 28.02
CA ASN A 284 -10.90 5.96 27.45
C ASN A 284 -10.94 5.97 25.91
N ILE A 285 -10.50 4.89 25.26
CA ILE A 285 -10.54 4.79 23.80
C ILE A 285 -11.99 4.71 23.34
N GLU A 286 -12.33 5.60 22.41
CA GLU A 286 -13.59 5.67 21.70
C GLU A 286 -13.51 4.91 20.36
N GLU A 287 -12.37 5.02 19.64
CA GLU A 287 -12.13 4.32 18.37
C GLU A 287 -10.84 3.47 18.43
N LEU A 288 -10.96 2.18 18.13
CA LEU A 288 -9.84 1.24 18.07
C LEU A 288 -9.72 0.60 16.69
N THR A 289 -8.52 0.61 16.10
CA THR A 289 -8.20 -0.16 14.89
C THR A 289 -7.07 -1.15 15.16
N LEU A 290 -7.29 -2.45 14.95
CA LEU A 290 -6.28 -3.50 15.15
C LEU A 290 -6.03 -4.31 13.88
N CYS A 291 -4.90 -4.13 13.23
CA CYS A 291 -4.49 -4.97 12.11
C CYS A 291 -3.29 -5.81 12.55
N LEU A 292 -3.55 -7.02 13.06
CA LEU A 292 -2.53 -7.85 13.71
C LEU A 292 -2.25 -9.12 12.94
N SER A 293 -0.97 -9.52 12.92
CA SER A 293 -0.52 -10.83 12.44
C SER A 293 0.19 -11.54 13.58
N ILE A 294 -0.37 -12.64 14.07
CA ILE A 294 -0.06 -13.22 15.37
C ILE A 294 0.33 -14.68 15.18
N ILE A 295 1.36 -15.12 15.91
CA ILE A 295 1.75 -16.51 16.01
C ILE A 295 1.48 -17.00 17.44
N ARG A 296 0.71 -18.09 17.56
CA ARG A 296 0.48 -18.77 18.84
C ARG A 296 1.05 -20.18 18.81
N THR A 297 1.68 -20.56 19.91
CA THR A 297 2.17 -21.93 20.16
C THR A 297 1.15 -22.77 20.94
N GLU A 298 0.17 -22.10 21.55
CA GLU A 298 -0.96 -22.73 22.22
C GLU A 298 -2.02 -23.14 21.21
N SER A 299 -2.81 -24.18 21.51
CA SER A 299 -3.91 -24.65 20.65
C SER A 299 -5.14 -23.73 20.67
N THR A 300 -4.97 -22.46 21.02
CA THR A 300 -6.02 -21.45 21.15
C THR A 300 -5.85 -20.42 20.05
N TYR A 301 -6.95 -20.08 19.38
CA TYR A 301 -7.01 -19.00 18.40
C TYR A 301 -7.54 -17.74 19.08
N ILE A 302 -7.35 -16.59 18.44
CA ILE A 302 -7.96 -15.34 18.89
C ILE A 302 -9.30 -15.25 18.16
N ASP A 303 -10.38 -15.19 18.91
CA ASP A 303 -11.76 -15.08 18.42
C ASP A 303 -12.46 -13.87 19.03
N GLY A 304 -13.73 -13.68 18.69
CA GLY A 304 -14.52 -12.59 19.26
C GLY A 304 -14.65 -12.69 20.78
N THR A 305 -14.69 -13.90 21.34
CA THR A 305 -14.73 -14.11 22.80
C THR A 305 -13.43 -13.65 23.45
N HIS A 306 -12.28 -14.09 22.93
CA HIS A 306 -10.96 -13.75 23.41
C HIS A 306 -10.68 -12.25 23.29
N LEU A 307 -11.02 -11.61 22.16
CA LEU A 307 -10.87 -10.16 22.01
C LEU A 307 -11.74 -9.43 23.03
N TYR A 308 -12.95 -9.90 23.27
CA TYR A 308 -13.85 -9.28 24.22
C TYR A 308 -13.33 -9.38 25.66
N ASP A 309 -13.01 -10.60 26.09
CA ASP A 309 -12.64 -10.90 27.46
C ASP A 309 -11.29 -10.28 27.84
N GLU A 310 -10.34 -10.23 26.90
CA GLU A 310 -8.98 -9.72 27.18
C GLU A 310 -8.79 -8.24 26.86
N ILE A 311 -9.56 -7.65 25.93
CA ILE A 311 -9.36 -6.26 25.48
C ILE A 311 -10.61 -5.42 25.66
N LEU A 312 -11.73 -5.81 25.01
CA LEU A 312 -12.87 -4.90 24.87
C LEU A 312 -13.60 -4.64 26.20
N ILE A 313 -13.59 -5.59 27.13
CA ILE A 313 -14.18 -5.41 28.48
C ILE A 313 -13.51 -4.26 29.26
N HIS A 314 -12.26 -3.93 28.92
CA HIS A 314 -11.50 -2.85 29.53
C HIS A 314 -11.70 -1.49 28.85
N MET A 315 -12.49 -1.42 27.77
CA MET A 315 -12.72 -0.20 26.98
C MET A 315 -14.21 0.18 26.96
N PRO A 316 -14.78 0.61 28.09
CA PRO A 316 -16.22 0.91 28.21
C PRO A 316 -16.70 2.07 27.32
N GLN A 317 -15.78 2.90 26.82
CA GLN A 317 -16.10 4.05 25.96
C GLN A 317 -16.00 3.73 24.46
N LEU A 318 -15.61 2.51 24.10
CA LEU A 318 -15.39 2.12 22.71
C LEU A 318 -16.71 2.13 21.93
N ASN A 319 -16.80 3.01 20.94
CA ASN A 319 -17.95 3.15 20.06
C ASN A 319 -17.69 2.53 18.67
N LYS A 320 -16.43 2.37 18.29
CA LYS A 320 -16.03 1.88 16.97
C LYS A 320 -14.80 1.00 17.10
N PHE A 321 -14.95 -0.23 16.64
CA PHE A 321 -13.87 -1.20 16.61
C PHE A 321 -13.68 -1.71 15.18
N ILE A 322 -12.52 -1.42 14.61
CA ILE A 322 -12.06 -1.94 13.33
C ILE A 322 -10.97 -2.96 13.60
N PHE A 323 -11.00 -4.10 12.91
CA PHE A 323 -9.93 -5.08 13.05
C PHE A 323 -9.70 -5.89 11.78
N SER A 324 -8.47 -6.39 11.64
CA SER A 324 -8.02 -7.39 10.67
C SER A 324 -7.00 -8.28 11.37
N ILE A 325 -7.45 -9.41 11.90
CA ILE A 325 -6.62 -10.32 12.70
C ILE A 325 -6.26 -11.54 11.86
N ASN A 326 -4.98 -11.84 11.78
CA ASN A 326 -4.41 -13.06 11.22
C ASN A 326 -3.74 -13.85 12.34
N THR A 327 -4.26 -15.02 12.69
CA THR A 327 -3.67 -15.91 13.71
C THR A 327 -3.11 -17.15 13.06
N LEU A 328 -1.81 -17.39 13.24
CA LEU A 328 -1.12 -18.62 12.87
C LEU A 328 -0.87 -19.45 14.12
N VAL A 329 -1.49 -20.62 14.22
CA VAL A 329 -1.27 -21.57 15.31
C VAL A 329 -0.26 -22.61 14.88
N PHE A 330 0.83 -22.74 15.64
CA PHE A 330 1.82 -23.81 15.48
C PHE A 330 1.57 -24.89 16.53
N ASN A 331 1.10 -26.06 16.13
CA ASN A 331 1.07 -27.23 17.02
C ASN A 331 1.41 -28.51 16.26
N LYS A 332 2.59 -29.05 16.50
CA LYS A 332 3.06 -30.29 15.83
C LYS A 332 2.37 -31.56 16.31
N ASN A 333 1.69 -31.52 17.47
CA ASN A 333 1.34 -32.72 18.23
C ASN A 333 -0.16 -32.91 18.51
N VAL A 334 -1.03 -31.97 18.12
CA VAL A 334 -2.47 -32.05 18.45
C VAL A 334 -3.30 -31.68 17.23
N ARG A 335 -4.28 -32.53 16.87
CA ARG A 335 -5.38 -32.15 15.97
C ARG A 335 -6.23 -31.11 16.69
N ILE A 336 -6.07 -29.85 16.33
CA ILE A 336 -6.87 -28.76 16.90
C ILE A 336 -8.25 -28.81 16.25
N ASN A 337 -9.32 -28.89 17.05
CA ASN A 337 -10.67 -28.69 16.55
C ASN A 337 -10.81 -27.22 16.15
N LEU A 338 -10.89 -26.97 14.86
CA LEU A 338 -10.92 -25.62 14.32
C LEU A 338 -12.30 -24.98 14.50
N PRO A 339 -12.35 -23.70 14.88
CA PRO A 339 -13.56 -22.92 14.69
C PRO A 339 -13.82 -22.83 13.18
N SER A 340 -15.04 -23.19 12.79
CA SER A 340 -15.54 -22.85 11.47
C SER A 340 -15.71 -21.34 11.34
N ASN A 341 -15.83 -20.83 10.12
CA ASN A 341 -16.21 -19.42 9.87
C ASN A 341 -17.50 -19.05 10.63
N ASN A 342 -18.43 -20.00 10.77
CA ASN A 342 -19.66 -19.82 11.54
C ASN A 342 -19.38 -19.66 13.04
N ASP A 343 -18.45 -20.45 13.61
CA ASP A 343 -18.07 -20.33 15.03
C ASP A 343 -17.48 -18.94 15.31
N ILE A 344 -16.65 -18.44 14.40
CA ILE A 344 -16.05 -17.10 14.48
C ILE A 344 -17.13 -16.03 14.38
N GLN A 345 -17.97 -16.07 13.36
CA GLN A 345 -19.07 -15.13 13.22
C GLN A 345 -20.00 -15.17 14.45
N HIS A 346 -20.25 -16.35 15.01
CA HIS A 346 -21.03 -16.50 16.23
C HIS A 346 -20.37 -15.85 17.44
N SER A 347 -19.05 -15.96 17.60
CA SER A 347 -18.31 -15.33 18.70
C SER A 347 -18.50 -13.81 18.74
N PHE A 348 -18.61 -13.16 17.58
CA PHE A 348 -18.85 -11.72 17.43
C PHE A 348 -20.34 -11.33 17.49
N SER A 349 -21.23 -12.17 16.95
CA SER A 349 -22.67 -11.89 16.88
C SER A 349 -23.30 -11.69 18.26
N ARG A 350 -22.82 -12.43 19.28
CA ARG A 350 -23.26 -12.30 20.68
C ARG A 350 -22.98 -10.92 21.27
N ARG A 351 -22.12 -10.14 20.63
CA ARG A 351 -21.69 -8.81 21.06
C ARG A 351 -22.17 -7.69 20.12
N GLY A 352 -23.08 -8.00 19.20
CA GLY A 352 -23.72 -7.00 18.32
C GLY A 352 -22.98 -6.69 17.02
N TYR A 353 -21.82 -7.31 16.78
CA TYR A 353 -21.11 -7.18 15.51
C TYR A 353 -21.72 -8.15 14.48
N GLN A 354 -22.13 -7.63 13.33
CA GLN A 354 -22.72 -8.40 12.23
C GLN A 354 -21.76 -8.41 11.04
N GLN A 355 -21.84 -9.45 10.19
CA GLN A 355 -21.09 -9.55 8.93
C GLN A 355 -19.56 -9.53 9.08
N ILE A 356 -19.03 -10.31 10.03
CA ILE A 356 -17.57 -10.54 10.13
C ILE A 356 -17.12 -11.39 8.95
N GLY A 357 -16.17 -10.86 8.18
CA GLY A 357 -15.45 -11.65 7.20
C GLY A 357 -14.52 -12.63 7.89
N SER A 358 -14.60 -13.91 7.58
CA SER A 358 -13.77 -14.94 8.20
C SER A 358 -13.29 -15.96 7.17
N TYR A 359 -12.05 -16.39 7.31
CA TYR A 359 -11.46 -17.44 6.49
C TYR A 359 -10.45 -18.27 7.29
N THR A 360 -10.70 -19.58 7.32
CA THR A 360 -9.80 -20.57 7.92
C THR A 360 -9.08 -21.34 6.83
N HIS A 361 -7.75 -21.38 6.90
CA HIS A 361 -6.91 -22.23 6.05
C HIS A 361 -6.10 -23.22 6.88
N ASP A 362 -6.41 -24.49 6.71
CA ASP A 362 -5.59 -25.58 7.22
C ASP A 362 -4.44 -25.85 6.24
N LYS A 363 -3.21 -25.52 6.64
CA LYS A 363 -2.03 -25.82 5.84
C LYS A 363 -1.63 -27.27 6.12
N SER A 364 -2.39 -28.20 5.56
CA SER A 364 -2.31 -29.63 5.87
C SER A 364 -1.10 -30.36 5.24
N THR A 365 0.01 -29.67 4.94
CA THR A 365 1.21 -30.29 4.37
C THR A 365 2.45 -30.01 5.23
N GLU A 366 2.93 -31.07 5.89
CA GLU A 366 4.22 -31.26 6.59
C GLU A 366 4.55 -30.42 7.82
N THR A 367 3.98 -29.22 8.00
CA THR A 367 4.37 -28.33 9.12
C THR A 367 3.36 -28.21 10.27
N GLY A 368 2.10 -28.65 10.08
CA GLY A 368 1.06 -28.62 11.12
C GLY A 368 0.62 -27.21 11.51
N ASN A 369 0.73 -26.25 10.59
CA ASN A 369 0.45 -24.84 10.84
C ASN A 369 -0.95 -24.49 10.34
N ILE A 370 -1.74 -23.79 11.17
CA ILE A 370 -3.11 -23.42 10.80
C ILE A 370 -3.26 -21.91 10.85
N CYS A 371 -3.82 -21.33 9.80
CA CYS A 371 -3.97 -19.88 9.63
C CYS A 371 -5.45 -19.50 9.66
N HIS A 372 -5.79 -18.48 10.44
CA HIS A 372 -7.14 -17.96 10.54
C HIS A 372 -7.13 -16.44 10.36
N VAL A 373 -7.91 -15.93 9.41
CA VAL A 373 -7.95 -14.50 9.05
C VAL A 373 -9.40 -14.00 9.12
N TYR A 374 -9.63 -12.88 9.82
CA TYR A 374 -10.95 -12.28 9.91
C TYR A 374 -10.89 -10.76 10.13
N SER A 375 -11.89 -10.03 9.65
CA SER A 375 -11.92 -8.55 9.70
C SER A 375 -13.31 -7.92 9.78
N PHE A 376 -13.35 -6.67 10.27
CA PHE A 376 -14.52 -5.80 10.32
C PHE A 376 -14.14 -4.30 10.33
N PRO A 377 -14.70 -3.44 9.44
CA PRO A 377 -15.37 -3.85 8.21
C PRO A 377 -14.44 -4.72 7.37
N TYR A 378 -14.97 -5.31 6.31
CA TYR A 378 -14.24 -6.28 5.50
C TYR A 378 -13.03 -5.65 4.80
N GLU A 379 -11.90 -5.61 5.51
CA GLU A 379 -10.64 -5.01 5.09
C GLU A 379 -9.53 -6.04 5.23
N PHE A 380 -8.87 -6.37 4.13
CA PHE A 380 -7.86 -7.41 4.10
C PHE A 380 -6.46 -6.86 3.92
N HIS A 381 -5.85 -6.43 5.03
CA HIS A 381 -4.49 -5.89 5.03
C HIS A 381 -3.39 -6.96 5.00
N ASN A 382 -3.68 -8.22 5.39
CA ASN A 382 -2.65 -9.21 5.82
C ASN A 382 -2.55 -10.51 4.98
N PHE A 383 -2.93 -10.51 3.69
CA PHE A 383 -2.85 -11.71 2.82
C PHE A 383 -1.44 -12.16 2.45
N PHE A 384 -0.41 -11.33 2.61
CA PHE A 384 0.97 -11.66 2.23
C PHE A 384 1.46 -13.03 2.72
N TYR A 385 0.93 -13.51 3.85
CA TYR A 385 1.38 -14.76 4.46
C TYR A 385 0.51 -15.99 4.17
N MET A 386 -0.54 -15.82 3.37
CA MET A 386 -1.42 -16.89 2.92
C MET A 386 -0.81 -17.52 1.67
N THR A 387 0.15 -18.43 1.89
CA THR A 387 0.83 -19.14 0.80
C THR A 387 0.23 -20.53 0.64
N SER A 388 -0.32 -20.85 -0.54
CA SER A 388 -0.48 -22.26 -0.91
C SER A 388 0.90 -22.84 -1.22
N HIS A 389 1.20 -24.01 -0.66
CA HIS A 389 2.36 -24.81 -1.07
C HIS A 389 1.87 -25.84 -2.08
N PHE A 390 2.08 -25.56 -3.37
CA PHE A 390 2.07 -26.62 -4.39
C PHE A 390 3.51 -27.11 -4.56
N GLN A 391 3.70 -28.42 -4.75
CA GLN A 391 5.02 -28.97 -5.11
C GLN A 391 5.45 -28.34 -6.44
N GLY A 392 6.44 -27.44 -6.39
CA GLY A 392 6.91 -26.67 -7.56
C GLY A 392 6.93 -25.14 -7.38
N GLY A 393 6.52 -24.60 -6.23
CA GLY A 393 6.71 -23.18 -5.89
C GLY A 393 5.60 -22.61 -5.00
N THR A 394 5.88 -21.48 -4.35
CA THR A 394 4.89 -20.69 -3.61
C THR A 394 4.01 -19.90 -4.59
N TYR A 395 2.72 -20.23 -4.65
CA TYR A 395 1.76 -19.43 -5.40
C TYR A 395 0.68 -18.91 -4.44
N THR A 396 0.51 -17.60 -4.40
CA THR A 396 -0.57 -16.90 -3.66
C THR A 396 -1.92 -17.07 -4.37
N LEU A 397 -1.90 -17.26 -5.69
CA LEU A 397 -3.09 -17.11 -6.54
C LEU A 397 -4.19 -18.19 -6.36
N PRO A 398 -3.91 -19.51 -6.27
CA PRO A 398 -4.98 -20.51 -6.10
C PRO A 398 -5.74 -20.34 -4.79
N MET A 399 -5.05 -19.98 -3.72
CA MET A 399 -5.64 -19.73 -2.40
C MET A 399 -6.43 -18.42 -2.35
N ILE A 400 -5.93 -17.38 -3.01
CA ILE A 400 -6.63 -16.11 -3.21
C ILE A 400 -7.94 -16.36 -4.00
N ILE A 401 -7.90 -17.21 -5.03
CA ILE A 401 -9.08 -17.61 -5.80
C ILE A 401 -10.06 -18.43 -4.95
N ASP A 402 -9.61 -19.45 -4.21
CA ASP A 402 -10.48 -20.22 -3.29
C ASP A 402 -11.11 -19.34 -2.22
N LEU A 403 -10.35 -18.39 -1.68
CA LEU A 403 -10.86 -17.39 -0.75
C LEU A 403 -11.94 -16.52 -1.41
N PHE A 404 -11.70 -16.02 -2.62
CA PHE A 404 -12.68 -15.21 -3.36
C PHE A 404 -13.94 -16.00 -3.76
N LEU A 405 -13.80 -17.28 -4.11
CA LEU A 405 -14.93 -18.16 -4.44
C LEU A 405 -15.87 -18.39 -3.25
N ASN A 406 -15.34 -18.33 -2.03
CA ASN A 406 -16.10 -18.47 -0.79
C ASN A 406 -16.66 -17.14 -0.27
N MET A 407 -16.41 -16.01 -0.93
CA MET A 407 -17.02 -14.73 -0.59
C MET A 407 -18.41 -14.63 -1.23
N GLU A 408 -19.47 -14.86 -0.47
CA GLU A 408 -20.85 -14.78 -0.97
C GLU A 408 -21.32 -13.35 -1.37
N ASN A 409 -20.49 -12.30 -1.22
CA ASN A 409 -20.94 -10.89 -1.31
C ASN A 409 -20.02 -9.93 -2.10
N VAL A 410 -19.18 -10.40 -3.03
CA VAL A 410 -18.49 -9.45 -3.93
C VAL A 410 -19.47 -8.99 -5.00
N ASP A 411 -19.93 -7.74 -4.94
CA ASP A 411 -20.73 -7.12 -6.00
C ASP A 411 -19.88 -7.05 -7.28
N SER A 412 -20.08 -8.02 -8.17
CA SER A 412 -19.27 -8.23 -9.36
C SER A 412 -19.39 -7.09 -10.35
N GLU A 413 -20.54 -6.42 -10.41
CA GLU A 413 -20.79 -5.32 -11.35
C GLU A 413 -20.07 -4.04 -10.90
N LEU A 414 -20.14 -3.71 -9.61
CA LEU A 414 -19.39 -2.59 -9.03
C LEU A 414 -17.88 -2.80 -9.19
N SER A 415 -17.41 -4.02 -8.91
CA SER A 415 -15.99 -4.38 -9.05
C SER A 415 -15.52 -4.29 -10.51
N LYS A 416 -16.33 -4.79 -11.46
CA LYS A 416 -16.09 -4.67 -12.91
C LYS A 416 -16.02 -3.21 -13.34
N HIS A 417 -16.96 -2.38 -12.88
CA HIS A 417 -16.98 -0.95 -13.20
C HIS A 417 -15.70 -0.25 -12.74
N ASP A 418 -15.33 -0.41 -11.46
CA ASP A 418 -14.15 0.21 -10.87
C ASP A 418 -12.86 -0.24 -11.57
N TRP A 419 -12.78 -1.53 -11.91
CA TRP A 419 -11.66 -2.07 -12.66
C TRP A 419 -11.53 -1.45 -14.05
N ILE A 420 -12.64 -1.33 -14.79
CA ILE A 420 -12.66 -0.70 -16.12
C ILE A 420 -12.24 0.77 -16.04
N GLN A 421 -12.71 1.53 -15.05
CA GLN A 421 -12.32 2.93 -14.89
C GLN A 421 -10.81 3.09 -14.66
N ARG A 422 -10.21 2.21 -13.85
CA ARG A 422 -8.76 2.19 -13.64
C ARG A 422 -8.00 1.82 -14.91
N CYS A 423 -8.47 0.82 -15.66
CA CYS A 423 -7.89 0.46 -16.95
C CYS A 423 -7.99 1.63 -17.96
N LYS A 424 -9.10 2.38 -17.98
CA LYS A 424 -9.28 3.56 -18.84
C LYS A 424 -8.28 4.67 -18.50
N ALA A 425 -8.03 4.92 -17.21
CA ALA A 425 -7.01 5.87 -16.78
C ALA A 425 -5.61 5.43 -17.23
N LEU A 426 -5.30 4.14 -17.12
CA LEU A 426 -3.98 3.59 -17.46
C LEU A 426 -3.70 3.48 -18.96
N TYR A 427 -4.71 3.19 -19.77
CA TYR A 427 -4.58 3.09 -21.23
C TYR A 427 -4.91 4.39 -21.96
N ASN A 428 -5.06 5.50 -21.23
CA ASN A 428 -5.25 6.80 -21.85
C ASN A 428 -4.10 7.10 -22.82
N GLY A 429 -4.43 7.36 -24.10
CA GLY A 429 -3.46 7.56 -25.18
C GLY A 429 -2.98 6.29 -25.90
N ILE A 430 -3.41 5.09 -25.50
CA ILE A 430 -3.09 3.82 -26.19
C ILE A 430 -4.35 3.27 -26.87
N GLU A 431 -4.61 3.73 -28.10
CA GLU A 431 -5.85 3.48 -28.86
C GLU A 431 -6.20 1.99 -28.97
N THR A 432 -5.21 1.14 -29.24
CA THR A 432 -5.40 -0.31 -29.39
C THR A 432 -5.89 -0.97 -28.10
N LYS A 433 -5.32 -0.60 -26.96
CA LYS A 433 -5.71 -1.12 -25.64
C LYS A 433 -7.04 -0.55 -25.17
N MET A 434 -7.32 0.71 -25.49
CA MET A 434 -8.62 1.33 -25.19
C MET A 434 -9.76 0.64 -25.93
N LYS A 435 -9.56 0.31 -27.22
CA LYS A 435 -10.54 -0.43 -28.01
C LYS A 435 -10.85 -1.80 -27.42
N THR A 436 -9.82 -2.57 -27.06
CA THR A 436 -9.98 -3.88 -26.40
C THR A 436 -10.70 -3.77 -25.05
N LEU A 437 -10.43 -2.71 -24.27
CA LEU A 437 -11.10 -2.49 -23.00
C LEU A 437 -12.59 -2.13 -23.15
N LEU A 438 -12.95 -1.33 -24.15
CA LEU A 438 -14.34 -1.01 -24.47
C LEU A 438 -15.10 -2.26 -24.96
N GLU A 439 -14.47 -3.08 -25.80
CA GLU A 439 -15.04 -4.36 -26.22
C GLU A 439 -15.25 -5.28 -25.01
N PHE A 440 -14.31 -5.35 -24.07
CA PHE A 440 -14.48 -6.09 -22.81
C PHE A 440 -15.66 -5.55 -21.99
N GLU A 441 -15.75 -4.22 -21.78
CA GLU A 441 -16.83 -3.59 -21.01
C GLU A 441 -18.21 -3.98 -21.56
N GLU A 442 -18.38 -3.91 -22.88
CA GLU A 442 -19.64 -4.16 -23.58
C GLU A 442 -19.97 -5.64 -23.74
N THR A 443 -18.97 -6.50 -23.96
CA THR A 443 -19.20 -7.88 -24.43
C THR A 443 -18.74 -8.97 -23.45
N TYR A 444 -18.13 -8.60 -22.33
CA TYR A 444 -17.68 -9.58 -21.34
C TYR A 444 -18.85 -10.36 -20.73
N GLU A 445 -18.80 -11.67 -20.89
CA GLU A 445 -19.64 -12.66 -20.23
C GLU A 445 -18.77 -13.67 -19.49
N ILE A 446 -19.28 -14.23 -18.39
CA ILE A 446 -18.59 -15.21 -17.54
C ILE A 446 -17.99 -16.37 -18.36
N LYS A 447 -18.76 -16.88 -19.34
CA LYS A 447 -18.36 -17.99 -20.22
C LYS A 447 -17.25 -17.64 -21.23
N GLU A 448 -16.87 -16.38 -21.35
CA GLU A 448 -15.82 -15.90 -22.26
C GLU A 448 -14.54 -15.50 -21.49
N SER A 449 -14.48 -15.71 -20.17
CA SER A 449 -13.34 -15.30 -19.34
C SER A 449 -11.99 -15.83 -19.84
N LEU A 450 -11.92 -17.06 -20.35
CA LEU A 450 -10.71 -17.63 -20.96
C LEU A 450 -10.26 -16.89 -22.22
N ARG A 451 -11.21 -16.43 -23.05
CA ARG A 451 -10.90 -15.68 -24.28
C ARG A 451 -10.23 -14.35 -23.96
N TRP A 452 -10.64 -13.71 -22.87
CA TRP A 452 -10.11 -12.40 -22.46
C TRP A 452 -8.76 -12.48 -21.75
N LEU A 453 -8.33 -13.65 -21.28
CA LEU A 453 -7.09 -13.82 -20.52
C LEU A 453 -5.84 -13.27 -21.23
N PRO A 454 -5.58 -13.54 -22.54
CA PRO A 454 -4.39 -13.04 -23.22
C PRO A 454 -4.38 -11.51 -23.36
N ASP A 455 -5.55 -10.92 -23.63
CA ASP A 455 -5.70 -9.47 -23.83
C ASP A 455 -5.56 -8.68 -22.53
N LEU A 456 -5.98 -9.29 -21.41
CA LEU A 456 -5.91 -8.73 -20.05
C LEU A 456 -4.64 -9.12 -19.29
N HIS A 457 -3.81 -10.04 -19.82
CA HIS A 457 -2.60 -10.56 -19.18
C HIS A 457 -1.61 -9.45 -18.76
N LEU A 458 -1.45 -8.41 -19.57
CA LEU A 458 -0.59 -7.27 -19.26
C LEU A 458 -1.07 -6.48 -18.03
N TYR A 459 -2.38 -6.35 -17.85
CA TYR A 459 -2.96 -5.72 -16.66
C TYR A 459 -2.90 -6.67 -15.46
N PHE A 460 -3.05 -7.97 -15.67
CA PHE A 460 -2.91 -8.99 -14.65
C PHE A 460 -1.48 -9.02 -14.07
N LEU A 461 -0.45 -8.97 -14.93
CA LEU A 461 0.94 -8.83 -14.53
C LEU A 461 1.22 -7.48 -13.85
N TYR A 462 0.58 -6.40 -14.30
CA TYR A 462 0.66 -5.09 -13.67
C TYR A 462 0.06 -5.10 -12.26
N LEU A 463 -1.13 -5.69 -12.09
CA LEU A 463 -1.76 -5.90 -10.79
C LEU A 463 -0.91 -6.79 -9.90
N ILE A 464 -0.39 -7.93 -10.35
CA ILE A 464 0.50 -8.78 -9.54
C ILE A 464 1.73 -8.01 -9.06
N LYS A 465 2.32 -7.17 -9.93
CA LYS A 465 3.48 -6.33 -9.59
C LYS A 465 3.13 -5.15 -8.66
N TYR A 466 1.89 -4.68 -8.71
CA TYR A 466 1.36 -3.61 -7.85
C TYR A 466 0.82 -4.14 -6.51
N VAL A 467 0.37 -5.40 -6.51
CA VAL A 467 0.02 -6.24 -5.36
C VAL A 467 1.25 -6.59 -4.52
N ASP A 468 2.45 -6.19 -4.89
CA ASP A 468 3.58 -6.14 -3.95
C ASP A 468 3.68 -4.81 -3.18
N ASN A 469 2.98 -3.73 -3.59
CA ASN A 469 3.18 -2.38 -3.03
C ASN A 469 1.91 -1.68 -2.49
N GLN A 470 0.67 -2.03 -2.91
CA GLN A 470 -0.60 -1.47 -2.40
C GLN A 470 -1.74 -2.50 -2.57
N ILE A 471 -1.97 -3.35 -1.56
CA ILE A 471 -2.53 -4.69 -1.79
C ILE A 471 -4.05 -4.82 -1.73
N SER A 472 -4.78 -3.99 -1.00
CA SER A 472 -6.21 -4.25 -0.82
C SER A 472 -7.01 -3.86 -2.07
N ASN A 473 -7.04 -2.58 -2.45
CA ASN A 473 -8.08 -2.10 -3.38
C ASN A 473 -7.97 -2.61 -4.83
N GLY A 474 -6.75 -2.81 -5.35
CA GLY A 474 -6.55 -3.25 -6.74
C GLY A 474 -6.95 -4.70 -6.99
N LEU A 475 -6.68 -5.57 -6.00
CA LEU A 475 -7.00 -7.00 -6.07
C LEU A 475 -8.51 -7.21 -6.05
N PHE A 476 -9.24 -6.49 -5.18
CA PHE A 476 -10.71 -6.49 -5.12
C PHE A 476 -11.36 -6.14 -6.47
N CYS A 477 -10.79 -5.20 -7.22
CA CYS A 477 -11.35 -4.78 -8.51
C CYS A 477 -11.32 -5.91 -9.56
N ILE A 478 -10.34 -6.82 -9.53
CA ILE A 478 -10.23 -7.91 -10.53
C ILE A 478 -10.83 -9.25 -10.06
N VAL A 479 -11.35 -9.31 -8.83
CA VAL A 479 -11.85 -10.56 -8.23
C VAL A 479 -12.90 -11.24 -9.11
N PHE A 480 -13.84 -10.47 -9.63
CA PHE A 480 -14.91 -11.00 -10.48
C PHE A 480 -14.32 -11.80 -11.66
N PHE A 481 -13.33 -11.23 -12.35
CA PHE A 481 -12.70 -11.86 -13.51
C PHE A 481 -11.92 -13.12 -13.12
N LEU A 482 -11.25 -13.12 -11.96
CA LEU A 482 -10.48 -14.29 -11.49
C LEU A 482 -11.39 -15.45 -11.07
N VAL A 483 -12.51 -15.14 -10.42
CA VAL A 483 -13.54 -16.11 -10.05
C VAL A 483 -14.16 -16.73 -11.30
N ASP A 484 -14.51 -15.90 -12.29
CA ASP A 484 -15.11 -16.36 -13.54
C ASP A 484 -14.12 -17.22 -14.36
N LEU A 485 -12.85 -16.80 -14.43
CA LEU A 485 -11.77 -17.56 -15.06
C LEU A 485 -11.60 -18.95 -14.42
N TYR A 486 -11.60 -19.02 -13.10
CA TYR A 486 -11.50 -20.29 -12.39
C TYR A 486 -12.69 -21.19 -12.66
N ARG A 487 -13.92 -20.66 -12.57
CA ARG A 487 -15.14 -21.42 -12.84
C ARG A 487 -15.15 -21.98 -14.26
N GLN A 488 -14.69 -21.19 -15.23
CA GLN A 488 -14.59 -21.65 -16.61
C GLN A 488 -13.51 -22.74 -16.78
N LEU A 489 -12.35 -22.61 -16.13
CA LEU A 489 -11.31 -23.65 -16.12
C LEU A 489 -11.81 -24.96 -15.50
N GLU A 490 -12.56 -24.90 -14.40
CA GLU A 490 -13.15 -26.07 -13.73
C GLU A 490 -14.21 -26.74 -14.59
N GLN A 491 -15.05 -25.96 -15.29
CA GLN A 491 -16.02 -26.48 -16.25
C GLN A 491 -15.34 -27.19 -17.43
N GLU A 492 -14.30 -26.59 -18.01
CA GLU A 492 -13.51 -27.23 -19.07
C GLU A 492 -12.84 -28.52 -18.59
N GLN A 493 -12.33 -28.53 -17.36
CA GLN A 493 -11.74 -29.74 -16.77
C GLN A 493 -12.79 -30.84 -16.56
N THR A 494 -14.00 -30.49 -16.12
CA THR A 494 -15.11 -31.44 -15.89
C THR A 494 -15.68 -31.98 -17.19
N ASN A 495 -15.78 -31.14 -18.22
CA ASN A 495 -16.26 -31.52 -19.55
C ASN A 495 -15.27 -32.42 -20.30
N ASN A 496 -13.97 -32.27 -20.04
CA ASN A 496 -12.91 -33.10 -20.60
C ASN A 496 -12.69 -34.39 -19.78
N GLN A 497 -13.73 -35.22 -19.64
CA GLN A 497 -13.79 -36.46 -18.85
C GLN A 497 -12.81 -37.59 -19.28
N TYR A 498 -11.90 -37.33 -20.22
CA TYR A 498 -10.84 -38.24 -20.67
C TYR A 498 -9.47 -37.55 -20.58
N ILE A 499 -8.87 -37.54 -19.40
CA ILE A 499 -7.52 -36.97 -19.23
C ILE A 499 -6.50 -38.11 -19.21
N SER A 500 -5.87 -38.35 -20.36
CA SER A 500 -4.51 -38.90 -20.37
C SER A 500 -3.57 -37.92 -19.67
N THR A 501 -2.64 -38.42 -18.85
CA THR A 501 -1.56 -37.60 -18.29
C THR A 501 -0.91 -36.77 -19.39
N THR A 502 -1.04 -35.45 -19.29
CA THR A 502 -0.46 -34.50 -20.26
C THR A 502 0.78 -33.88 -19.64
N THR A 503 1.91 -33.99 -20.33
CA THR A 503 3.16 -33.35 -19.92
C THR A 503 3.18 -31.92 -20.44
N CYS A 504 3.21 -30.95 -19.52
CA CYS A 504 3.34 -29.53 -19.85
C CYS A 504 4.77 -29.04 -19.54
N TYR A 505 5.25 -28.06 -20.31
CA TYR A 505 6.55 -27.44 -20.11
C TYR A 505 6.37 -25.94 -19.84
N ARG A 506 7.15 -25.37 -18.91
CA ARG A 506 7.13 -23.94 -18.58
C ARG A 506 8.55 -23.39 -18.58
N GLY A 507 8.77 -22.29 -19.31
CA GLY A 507 9.98 -21.48 -19.18
C GLY A 507 9.82 -20.45 -18.06
N GLN A 508 10.84 -20.31 -17.21
CA GLN A 508 10.88 -19.31 -16.14
C GLN A 508 12.28 -18.69 -16.10
N CYS A 509 12.36 -17.37 -16.01
CA CYS A 509 13.61 -16.67 -15.71
C CYS A 509 13.86 -16.78 -14.20
N MET A 510 15.08 -17.17 -13.83
CA MET A 510 15.49 -17.47 -12.47
C MET A 510 16.84 -16.79 -12.24
N SER A 511 17.08 -16.27 -11.03
CA SER A 511 18.39 -15.72 -10.68
C SER A 511 19.44 -16.82 -10.51
N ASP A 512 20.72 -16.49 -10.66
CA ASP A 512 21.81 -17.46 -10.48
C ASP A 512 21.80 -18.07 -9.07
N ASP A 513 21.45 -17.28 -8.05
CA ASP A 513 21.36 -17.74 -6.65
C ASP A 513 20.18 -18.71 -6.43
N GLU A 514 19.03 -18.42 -7.05
CA GLU A 514 17.85 -19.29 -7.00
C GLU A 514 18.11 -20.60 -7.76
N LEU A 515 18.77 -20.53 -8.93
CA LEU A 515 19.18 -21.71 -9.69
C LEU A 515 20.17 -22.57 -8.90
N LYS A 516 21.14 -21.95 -8.25
CA LYS A 516 22.12 -22.63 -7.39
C LYS A 516 21.44 -23.32 -6.21
N SER A 517 20.52 -22.64 -5.53
CA SER A 517 19.71 -23.20 -4.44
C SER A 517 18.88 -24.40 -4.91
N LEU A 518 18.31 -24.32 -6.11
CA LEU A 518 17.52 -25.39 -6.71
C LEU A 518 18.40 -26.61 -7.06
N GLN A 519 19.59 -26.38 -7.61
CA GLN A 519 20.57 -27.43 -7.91
C GLN A 519 21.07 -28.12 -6.64
N GLU A 520 21.31 -27.36 -5.56
CA GLU A 520 21.68 -27.90 -4.24
C GLU A 520 20.55 -28.74 -3.65
N SER A 521 19.29 -28.31 -3.80
CA SER A 521 18.11 -29.08 -3.35
C SER A 521 17.93 -30.41 -4.10
N TYR A 522 18.25 -30.44 -5.40
CA TYR A 522 18.17 -31.65 -6.22
C TYR A 522 19.32 -32.64 -5.95
N ASN A 523 20.50 -32.14 -5.57
CA ASN A 523 21.65 -33.01 -5.26
C ASN A 523 21.46 -33.83 -3.96
N LEU A 524 20.51 -33.49 -3.10
CA LEU A 524 20.13 -34.31 -1.93
C LEU A 524 19.27 -35.53 -2.28
N ASN A 525 18.67 -35.59 -3.49
CA ASN A 525 17.73 -36.64 -3.90
C ASN A 525 18.25 -37.54 -5.04
N ARG A 526 19.56 -37.55 -5.29
CA ARG A 526 20.19 -38.36 -6.35
C ARG A 526 20.34 -39.84 -5.97
N ASN A 527 19.21 -40.52 -5.82
CA ASN A 527 19.08 -41.97 -5.97
C ASN A 527 17.82 -42.29 -6.78
N SER A 528 17.68 -41.74 -8.00
CA SER A 528 17.14 -42.48 -9.16
C SER A 528 17.14 -41.65 -10.45
N LEU A 529 17.91 -42.16 -11.42
CA LEU A 529 17.69 -42.20 -12.86
C LEU A 529 17.65 -40.93 -13.74
N THR A 530 18.18 -41.18 -14.94
CA THR A 530 18.61 -40.29 -16.03
C THR A 530 17.75 -40.42 -17.29
N ASN A 531 17.75 -39.34 -18.10
CA ASN A 531 17.64 -39.22 -19.57
C ASN A 531 16.29 -39.02 -20.31
N THR A 532 16.44 -38.28 -21.43
CA THR A 532 15.62 -38.10 -22.68
C THR A 532 14.75 -36.81 -22.76
N CYS A 533 14.52 -36.09 -23.88
CA CYS A 533 15.09 -35.97 -25.24
C CYS A 533 14.51 -34.71 -25.96
N ASP A 534 15.34 -34.01 -26.76
CA ASP A 534 15.16 -33.38 -28.11
C ASP A 534 13.93 -32.55 -28.59
N ASN A 535 13.10 -31.92 -27.74
CA ASN A 535 12.14 -30.88 -28.22
C ASN A 535 12.33 -29.47 -27.61
N PHE A 536 13.47 -29.26 -26.95
CA PHE A 536 13.76 -28.07 -26.14
C PHE A 536 13.97 -26.76 -26.94
N TYR A 537 14.28 -26.84 -28.23
CA TYR A 537 14.87 -25.69 -28.96
C TYR A 537 13.85 -24.68 -29.52
N ILE A 538 12.57 -25.04 -29.66
CA ILE A 538 11.58 -24.21 -30.38
C ILE A 538 10.73 -23.35 -29.42
N ILE A 539 10.39 -23.83 -28.22
CA ILE A 539 9.53 -23.09 -27.26
C ILE A 539 10.36 -22.11 -26.40
N ALA A 540 11.61 -22.46 -26.07
CA ALA A 540 12.49 -21.61 -25.28
C ALA A 540 12.89 -20.30 -26.01
N ASN A 541 13.04 -20.35 -27.34
CA ASN A 541 13.44 -19.19 -28.13
C ASN A 541 12.32 -18.15 -28.31
N THR A 542 11.04 -18.53 -28.25
CA THR A 542 9.94 -17.56 -28.40
C THR A 542 9.77 -16.68 -27.16
N PHE A 543 10.06 -17.19 -25.96
CA PHE A 543 10.00 -16.40 -24.72
C PHE A 543 11.29 -15.62 -24.44
N LEU A 544 12.47 -16.15 -24.77
CA LEU A 544 13.76 -15.46 -24.57
C LEU A 544 14.08 -14.41 -25.65
N SER A 545 13.51 -14.50 -26.85
CA SER A 545 13.74 -13.51 -27.93
C SER A 545 13.09 -12.14 -27.71
N THR A 546 12.16 -12.01 -26.78
CA THR A 546 11.64 -10.70 -26.36
C THR A 546 12.66 -9.88 -25.56
N THR A 547 13.74 -10.52 -25.08
CA THR A 547 14.84 -9.86 -24.37
C THR A 547 16.11 -9.67 -25.18
N SER A 548 16.31 -10.36 -26.31
CA SER A 548 17.55 -10.24 -27.12
C SER A 548 17.48 -9.24 -28.29
N ASN A 549 16.30 -8.79 -28.71
CA ASN A 549 16.15 -7.82 -29.82
C ASN A 549 16.36 -6.34 -29.43
N ARG A 550 17.08 -6.04 -28.34
CA ARG A 550 17.45 -4.66 -27.97
C ARG A 550 18.94 -4.34 -28.12
N GLN A 551 19.77 -5.27 -28.59
CA GLN A 551 21.21 -5.03 -28.80
C GLN A 551 21.63 -4.80 -30.25
N THR A 552 20.74 -4.96 -31.24
CA THR A 552 21.09 -4.78 -32.66
C THR A 552 20.76 -3.42 -33.27
N ASP A 553 20.06 -2.53 -32.55
CA ASP A 553 19.71 -1.19 -33.06
C ASP A 553 20.73 -0.09 -32.71
N LEU A 554 21.90 -0.45 -32.16
CA LEU A 554 22.99 0.48 -31.84
C LEU A 554 24.27 0.30 -32.69
N ALA A 555 24.23 -0.53 -33.73
CA ALA A 555 25.37 -0.77 -34.63
C ALA A 555 25.13 -0.27 -36.07
N GLY A 556 24.31 0.76 -36.24
CA GLY A 556 23.90 1.30 -37.54
C GLY A 556 24.01 2.82 -37.67
N PHE A 557 24.99 3.45 -37.02
CA PHE A 557 25.38 4.85 -37.31
C PHE A 557 26.90 4.99 -37.14
N SER A 558 27.64 4.50 -38.13
CA SER A 558 29.00 4.95 -38.44
C SER A 558 29.21 4.83 -39.95
N GLY A 559 29.08 5.97 -40.61
CA GLY A 559 29.25 6.23 -42.03
C GLY A 559 29.04 7.72 -42.26
#